data_AF-A0A351XJD5-F1
#
_entry.id   AF-A0A351XJD5-F1
#
_cell.length_a   1.000
_cell.length_b   1.000
_cell.length_c   1.000
_cell.angle_alpha   90.00
_cell.angle_beta   90.00
_cell.angle_gamma   90.00
#
_symmetry.space_group_name_H-M   'P 1'
#
loop_
_entity.id
_entity.type
_entity.pdbx_description
1 polymer ?
#
loop_
_entity_poly.entity_id
_entity_poly.type
_entity_poly.pdbx_seq_one_letter_code
_entity_poly.pdbx_strand_id
1 'polypeptide(L)'
;MPGQVQGNYINFYAILEARNGSFCEGKTMNRKKFKLLLALSVLCLICVLSEAYLKGYITLNDVKETSKNIVNQEYTEEPAATEKPEVTKEPAATEKPEVTKEPAATKRPEATKEPANTKKPAATKKPLKPGPSQNVRILIMSDGFGSYYHNSISLTCDSGFNVTDGNKTTSYKAGKKVSFNTSKKGIKKKKFIISPANNSGIKILSFKRRDIHPVYSGSMEIKWTKKGFLMVNELPLEKYLYAVVPSEMPTESGMEALKAQAVCARSYAYNQIREKRYKAYNADLDDSVACQVYNNIPSDKRSKRAVDETYGQVVTRKGEIIVTYYFATSWGCTADGQDVWNTPDEVPYLRGALQTRRKNAAGTDSINLSDEKAFRDFINSDNNKTYDSGDDWYRWNVTLSAANLSNRIDSALYNCYLSDKSLVLTQNKNGKYVQKPLKSIGKIKKLRVEKRQESGLVTELVIVGTNNVVKVCTQYNIRKVLAPVYERINRKGGESISSYSMLPSAAFYIDEKHSKKSISFKITGGGFGHGAGLSQTGAAAMAESGEGYDTILKHYFRGTKIQNIKKVSK
;
A
#
# COMPACT_ATOMS: atom_id res chain seq x y z
N MET A 1 -29.42 17.56 21.36
CA MET A 1 -29.78 18.61 20.38
C MET A 1 -29.62 18.05 18.98
N PRO A 2 -30.72 17.87 18.22
CA PRO A 2 -30.81 16.99 17.05
C PRO A 2 -30.37 17.65 15.73
N GLY A 3 -29.26 18.39 15.74
CA GLY A 3 -28.80 19.17 14.57
C GLY A 3 -27.50 18.70 13.91
N GLN A 4 -26.86 17.62 14.38
CA GLN A 4 -25.52 17.22 13.91
C GLN A 4 -25.44 15.81 13.28
N VAL A 5 -26.56 15.10 13.15
CA VAL A 5 -26.61 13.82 12.40
C VAL A 5 -26.81 14.05 10.89
N GLN A 6 -27.24 15.24 10.48
CA GLN A 6 -27.43 15.62 9.07
C GLN A 6 -26.11 15.85 8.31
N GLY A 7 -25.03 16.26 9.00
CA GLY A 7 -23.74 16.59 8.36
C GLY A 7 -22.98 15.40 7.76
N ASN A 8 -23.24 14.18 8.22
CA ASN A 8 -22.51 12.99 7.76
C ASN A 8 -23.10 12.34 6.50
N TYR A 9 -24.35 12.64 6.15
CA TYR A 9 -24.94 12.24 4.86
C TYR A 9 -24.70 13.29 3.76
N ILE A 10 -24.61 14.58 4.14
CA ILE A 10 -24.18 15.65 3.23
C ILE A 10 -22.74 15.40 2.74
N ASN A 11 -21.86 14.81 3.56
CA ASN A 11 -20.48 14.52 3.12
C ASN A 11 -20.37 13.34 2.12
N PHE A 12 -21.29 12.38 2.15
CA PHE A 12 -21.34 11.33 1.10
C PHE A 12 -21.85 11.91 -0.22
N TYR A 13 -22.77 12.89 -0.14
CA TYR A 13 -23.21 13.70 -1.28
C TYR A 13 -22.12 14.65 -1.78
N ALA A 14 -21.35 15.32 -0.90
CA ALA A 14 -20.25 16.21 -1.28
C ALA A 14 -19.08 15.44 -1.92
N ILE A 15 -18.85 14.18 -1.53
CA ILE A 15 -17.86 13.30 -2.19
C ILE A 15 -18.37 12.83 -3.57
N LEU A 16 -19.70 12.70 -3.75
CA LEU A 16 -20.32 12.41 -5.05
C LEU A 16 -20.41 13.66 -5.93
N GLU A 17 -20.67 14.84 -5.38
CA GLU A 17 -20.67 16.13 -6.07
C GLU A 17 -19.26 16.61 -6.41
N ALA A 18 -18.25 16.43 -5.55
CA ALA A 18 -16.86 16.72 -5.89
C ALA A 18 -16.30 15.78 -6.96
N ARG A 19 -16.73 14.50 -6.97
CA ARG A 19 -16.41 13.56 -8.06
C ARG A 19 -17.17 13.82 -9.35
N ASN A 20 -18.36 14.42 -9.29
CA ASN A 20 -19.15 14.79 -10.47
C ASN A 20 -18.85 16.22 -10.97
N GLY A 21 -18.34 17.11 -10.11
CA GLY A 21 -17.88 18.45 -10.43
C GLY A 21 -16.57 18.46 -11.22
N SER A 22 -15.71 17.46 -11.00
CA SER A 22 -14.56 17.19 -11.89
C SER A 22 -14.92 16.37 -13.14
N PHE A 23 -16.21 16.06 -13.36
CA PHE A 23 -16.71 15.36 -14.56
C PHE A 23 -17.58 16.25 -15.47
N CYS A 24 -17.59 17.56 -15.21
CA CYS A 24 -18.37 18.54 -15.97
C CYS A 24 -17.51 19.74 -16.42
N GLU A 25 -16.37 19.48 -17.06
CA GLU A 25 -16.02 20.29 -18.22
C GLU A 25 -16.54 19.58 -19.47
N GLY A 26 -17.80 19.86 -19.81
CA GLY A 26 -18.25 19.75 -21.20
C GLY A 26 -19.43 18.84 -21.56
N LYS A 27 -20.09 18.07 -20.68
CA LYS A 27 -21.36 17.37 -21.04
C LYS A 27 -22.36 17.23 -19.89
N THR A 28 -23.54 17.82 -20.05
CA THR A 28 -24.69 17.71 -19.14
C THR A 28 -25.23 16.27 -19.06
N MET A 29 -25.30 15.72 -17.85
CA MET A 29 -25.92 14.42 -17.57
C MET A 29 -27.45 14.56 -17.62
N ASN A 30 -28.12 13.79 -18.49
CA ASN A 30 -29.58 13.81 -18.62
C ASN A 30 -30.29 13.38 -17.32
N ARG A 31 -31.33 14.12 -16.91
CA ARG A 31 -32.22 13.87 -15.75
C ARG A 31 -32.64 12.41 -15.57
N LYS A 32 -32.86 11.63 -16.64
CA LYS A 32 -33.19 10.19 -16.54
C LYS A 32 -32.05 9.34 -15.98
N LYS A 33 -30.79 9.63 -16.32
CA LYS A 33 -29.61 8.93 -15.80
C LYS A 33 -29.35 9.28 -14.34
N PHE A 34 -29.57 10.54 -13.96
CA PHE A 34 -29.47 10.99 -12.57
C PHE A 34 -30.51 10.30 -11.68
N LYS A 35 -31.79 10.27 -12.11
CA LYS A 35 -32.86 9.54 -11.40
C LYS A 35 -32.58 8.05 -11.26
N LEU A 36 -31.97 7.41 -12.27
CA LEU A 36 -31.60 5.99 -12.22
C LEU A 36 -30.44 5.72 -11.25
N LEU A 37 -29.42 6.57 -11.22
CA LEU A 37 -28.31 6.49 -10.27
C LEU A 37 -28.77 6.68 -8.83
N LEU A 38 -29.70 7.63 -8.61
CA LEU A 38 -30.33 7.87 -7.32
C LEU A 38 -31.18 6.67 -6.87
N ALA A 39 -31.96 6.07 -7.78
CA ALA A 39 -32.73 4.87 -7.47
C ALA A 39 -31.82 3.69 -7.10
N LEU A 40 -30.69 3.52 -7.79
CA LEU A 40 -29.72 2.44 -7.52
C LEU A 40 -28.98 2.64 -6.18
N SER A 41 -28.64 3.87 -5.80
CA SER A 41 -28.01 4.14 -4.50
C SER A 41 -28.97 3.90 -3.34
N VAL A 42 -30.23 4.29 -3.48
CA VAL A 42 -31.30 4.01 -2.51
C VAL A 42 -31.54 2.50 -2.37
N LEU A 43 -31.58 1.76 -3.49
CA LEU A 43 -31.75 0.30 -3.47
C LEU A 43 -30.59 -0.40 -2.73
N CYS A 44 -29.35 0.06 -2.96
CA CYS A 44 -28.15 -0.47 -2.33
C CYS A 44 -28.18 -0.24 -0.81
N LEU A 45 -28.61 0.95 -0.38
CA LEU A 45 -28.78 1.29 1.04
C LEU A 45 -29.85 0.41 1.70
N ILE A 46 -30.98 0.19 1.04
CA ILE A 46 -32.06 -0.69 1.54
C ILE A 46 -31.55 -2.14 1.69
N CYS A 47 -30.74 -2.65 0.76
CA CYS A 47 -30.16 -3.99 0.87
C CYS A 47 -29.23 -4.12 2.09
N VAL A 48 -28.38 -3.12 2.33
CA VAL A 48 -27.45 -3.10 3.47
C VAL A 48 -28.20 -3.03 4.80
N LEU A 49 -29.24 -2.19 4.89
CA LEU A 49 -30.07 -2.09 6.09
C LEU A 49 -30.88 -3.37 6.33
N SER A 50 -31.40 -4.00 5.27
CA SER A 50 -32.14 -5.27 5.38
C SER A 50 -31.25 -6.42 5.86
N GLU A 51 -30.02 -6.51 5.37
CA GLU A 51 -29.04 -7.51 5.83
C GLU A 51 -28.60 -7.25 7.28
N ALA A 52 -28.49 -5.98 7.69
CA ALA A 52 -28.19 -5.60 9.06
C ALA A 52 -29.34 -5.96 10.02
N TYR A 53 -30.59 -5.75 9.62
CA TYR A 53 -31.78 -6.14 10.38
C TYR A 53 -31.90 -7.67 10.54
N LEU A 54 -31.76 -8.43 9.45
CA LEU A 54 -31.84 -9.90 9.47
C LEU A 54 -30.77 -10.55 10.37
N LYS A 55 -29.63 -9.88 10.57
CA LYS A 55 -28.55 -10.33 11.46
C LYS A 55 -28.63 -9.73 12.87
N GLY A 56 -29.69 -9.00 13.19
CA GLY A 56 -29.97 -8.45 14.52
C GLY A 56 -29.08 -7.28 14.93
N TYR A 57 -28.46 -6.58 13.98
CA TYR A 57 -27.58 -5.43 14.26
C TYR A 57 -28.34 -4.11 14.43
N ILE A 58 -29.54 -4.01 13.86
CA ILE A 58 -30.43 -2.85 13.95
C ILE A 58 -31.87 -3.32 14.20
N THR A 59 -32.71 -2.45 14.75
CA THR A 59 -34.12 -2.75 15.03
C THR A 59 -35.04 -2.34 13.88
N LEU A 60 -36.28 -2.83 13.88
CA LEU A 60 -37.27 -2.46 12.86
C LEU A 60 -37.62 -0.95 12.88
N ASN A 61 -37.44 -0.29 14.04
CA ASN A 61 -37.65 1.15 14.17
C ASN A 61 -36.52 1.95 13.50
N ASP A 62 -35.27 1.51 13.61
CA ASP A 62 -34.12 2.13 12.94
C ASP A 62 -34.27 2.11 11.41
N VAL A 63 -34.82 1.01 10.88
CA VAL A 63 -35.13 0.88 9.43
C VAL A 63 -36.25 1.83 9.03
N LYS A 64 -37.32 1.94 9.83
CA LYS A 64 -38.49 2.80 9.53
C LYS A 64 -38.16 4.29 9.57
N GLU A 65 -37.37 4.75 10.54
CA GLU A 65 -36.94 6.17 10.59
C GLU A 65 -36.05 6.53 9.40
N THR A 66 -35.09 5.67 9.08
CA THR A 66 -34.18 5.91 7.95
C THR A 66 -34.93 5.92 6.60
N SER A 67 -35.95 5.07 6.46
CA SER A 67 -36.78 4.99 5.25
C SER A 67 -37.70 6.21 5.06
N LYS A 68 -38.30 6.74 6.15
CA LYS A 68 -39.14 7.95 6.09
C LYS A 68 -38.35 9.20 5.68
N ASN A 69 -37.11 9.33 6.14
CA ASN A 69 -36.26 10.48 5.82
C ASN A 69 -35.80 10.52 4.35
N ILE A 70 -35.83 9.38 3.65
CA ILE A 70 -35.46 9.28 2.22
C ILE A 70 -36.63 9.66 1.30
N VAL A 71 -37.87 9.47 1.75
CA VAL A 71 -39.08 9.67 0.93
C VAL A 71 -39.59 11.13 0.97
N ASN A 72 -39.25 11.91 2.00
CA ASN A 72 -39.82 13.25 2.26
C ASN A 72 -38.95 14.46 1.83
N GLN A 73 -37.89 14.29 1.04
CA GLN A 73 -37.14 15.43 0.50
C GLN A 73 -37.80 15.96 -0.80
N GLU A 74 -38.74 16.89 -0.67
CA GLU A 74 -39.18 17.77 -1.77
C GLU A 74 -38.15 18.89 -1.98
N TYR A 75 -37.79 19.15 -3.25
CA TYR A 75 -36.84 20.19 -3.65
C TYR A 75 -37.58 21.49 -3.94
N THR A 76 -37.33 22.54 -3.17
CA THR A 76 -37.76 23.93 -3.44
C THR A 76 -36.76 24.67 -4.34
N GLU A 77 -37.30 25.58 -5.15
CA GLU A 77 -36.68 26.29 -6.30
C GLU A 77 -35.63 27.37 -5.93
N GLU A 78 -34.89 27.78 -6.97
CA GLU A 78 -33.75 28.73 -7.03
C GLU A 78 -33.90 30.07 -6.29
N PRO A 79 -32.78 30.75 -5.97
CA PRO A 79 -32.73 32.20 -5.95
C PRO A 79 -31.79 32.81 -7.01
N ALA A 80 -32.14 34.06 -7.34
CA ALA A 80 -31.79 34.84 -8.51
C ALA A 80 -30.37 35.44 -8.55
N ALA A 81 -30.03 35.92 -9.75
CA ALA A 81 -28.79 36.57 -10.16
C ALA A 81 -28.48 37.89 -9.45
N THR A 82 -27.19 38.23 -9.33
CA THR A 82 -26.71 39.63 -9.43
C THR A 82 -25.20 39.75 -9.68
N GLU A 83 -24.93 40.53 -10.73
CA GLU A 83 -23.84 41.50 -10.98
C GLU A 83 -22.37 41.13 -11.24
N LYS A 84 -21.86 41.90 -12.21
CA LYS A 84 -20.60 41.84 -12.97
C LYS A 84 -19.57 42.81 -12.34
N PRO A 85 -18.26 42.62 -12.59
CA PRO A 85 -17.43 43.79 -12.83
C PRO A 85 -16.50 43.68 -14.06
N GLU A 86 -15.85 44.81 -14.31
CA GLU A 86 -15.38 45.39 -15.58
C GLU A 86 -14.14 44.79 -16.26
N VAL A 87 -13.99 45.24 -17.50
CA VAL A 87 -12.92 44.98 -18.48
C VAL A 87 -11.77 45.97 -18.28
N THR A 88 -10.50 45.52 -18.35
CA THR A 88 -9.42 46.37 -18.92
C THR A 88 -8.22 45.57 -19.47
N LYS A 89 -8.05 45.68 -20.80
CA LYS A 89 -6.87 45.78 -21.69
C LYS A 89 -5.63 44.86 -21.56
N GLU A 90 -5.18 44.43 -22.74
CA GLU A 90 -3.94 43.69 -23.09
C GLU A 90 -2.96 44.64 -23.86
N PRO A 91 -1.75 44.22 -24.31
CA PRO A 91 -0.46 44.19 -23.61
C PRO A 91 0.64 45.07 -24.26
N ALA A 92 1.85 45.14 -23.67
CA ALA A 92 3.04 45.60 -24.40
C ALA A 92 4.38 44.97 -23.93
N ALA A 93 5.13 44.50 -24.94
CA ALA A 93 6.58 44.45 -25.15
C ALA A 93 7.55 43.61 -24.28
N THR A 94 8.36 42.86 -25.02
CA THR A 94 9.50 41.97 -24.75
C THR A 94 10.81 42.65 -24.35
N GLU A 95 11.59 42.01 -23.47
CA GLU A 95 13.08 42.03 -23.46
C GLU A 95 13.66 40.61 -23.17
N LYS A 96 14.91 40.40 -23.62
CA LYS A 96 15.69 39.13 -23.78
C LYS A 96 16.38 38.65 -22.47
N PRO A 97 17.05 37.46 -22.44
CA PRO A 97 17.07 36.56 -21.27
C PRO A 97 18.39 36.57 -20.48
N GLU A 98 18.33 36.19 -19.20
CA GLU A 98 19.50 35.77 -18.41
C GLU A 98 19.26 34.46 -17.63
N VAL A 99 20.27 33.58 -17.78
CA VAL A 99 20.79 32.52 -16.92
C VAL A 99 19.84 31.44 -16.37
N THR A 100 20.04 30.23 -16.90
CA THR A 100 19.46 28.95 -16.48
C THR A 100 19.81 28.61 -15.02
N LYS A 101 18.81 28.58 -14.14
CA LYS A 101 18.88 27.84 -12.86
C LYS A 101 18.41 26.41 -13.08
N GLU A 102 19.13 25.44 -12.50
CA GLU A 102 18.77 24.03 -12.46
C GLU A 102 17.29 23.84 -12.10
N PRO A 103 16.56 22.93 -12.77
CA PRO A 103 15.19 22.66 -12.42
C PRO A 103 15.11 22.02 -11.03
N ALA A 104 14.19 22.55 -10.22
CA ALA A 104 13.87 22.11 -8.88
C ALA A 104 13.64 20.59 -8.80
N ALA A 105 14.11 20.01 -7.67
CA ALA A 105 13.94 18.61 -7.31
C ALA A 105 12.52 18.13 -7.58
N THR A 106 12.41 17.11 -8.42
CA THR A 106 11.13 16.44 -8.71
C THR A 106 10.66 15.76 -7.43
N LYS A 107 9.42 16.04 -7.00
CA LYS A 107 8.86 15.45 -5.77
C LYS A 107 8.99 13.93 -5.79
N ARG A 108 9.56 13.39 -4.71
CA ARG A 108 9.73 11.94 -4.47
C ARG A 108 8.40 11.23 -4.75
N PRO A 109 8.42 10.01 -5.33
CA PRO A 109 7.31 9.08 -5.30
C PRO A 109 6.58 9.16 -3.95
N GLU A 110 5.29 9.56 -3.93
CA GLU A 110 4.49 9.42 -2.71
C GLU A 110 4.67 7.98 -2.21
N ALA A 111 5.21 7.85 -0.99
CA ALA A 111 5.62 6.58 -0.42
C ALA A 111 4.46 5.60 -0.56
N THR A 112 4.71 4.50 -1.26
CA THR A 112 3.67 3.56 -1.64
C THR A 112 3.08 2.96 -0.37
N LYS A 113 1.77 3.14 -0.16
CA LYS A 113 1.04 2.66 1.03
C LYS A 113 1.28 1.17 1.19
N GLU A 114 2.00 0.77 2.23
CA GLU A 114 2.43 -0.62 2.51
C GLU A 114 1.27 -1.66 2.59
N PRO A 115 1.60 -2.97 2.45
CA PRO A 115 0.64 -4.01 2.07
C PRO A 115 -0.45 -4.47 3.01
N ALA A 116 -1.40 -5.21 2.42
CA ALA A 116 -2.13 -6.30 3.07
C ALA A 116 -1.21 -7.47 3.48
N ASN A 117 -1.11 -7.78 4.78
CA ASN A 117 -0.50 -8.97 5.41
C ASN A 117 0.44 -9.80 4.48
N THR A 118 1.72 -9.43 4.42
CA THR A 118 2.77 -10.32 3.90
C THR A 118 2.90 -11.48 4.88
N LYS A 119 2.45 -12.69 4.49
CA LYS A 119 2.52 -13.84 5.39
C LYS A 119 3.97 -14.21 5.71
N LYS A 120 4.13 -14.80 6.91
CA LYS A 120 5.31 -15.45 7.48
C LYS A 120 6.25 -16.06 6.42
N PRO A 121 7.58 -15.86 6.52
CA PRO A 121 8.55 -16.62 5.73
C PRO A 121 8.30 -18.11 5.96
N ALA A 122 7.91 -18.84 4.92
CA ALA A 122 7.69 -20.27 5.01
C ALA A 122 9.05 -21.00 5.02
N ALA A 123 9.17 -22.01 5.88
CA ALA A 123 10.27 -22.97 5.81
C ALA A 123 10.31 -23.62 4.43
N THR A 124 11.50 -23.65 3.84
CA THR A 124 11.78 -24.05 2.46
C THR A 124 11.23 -25.45 2.14
N LYS A 125 10.41 -25.55 1.08
CA LYS A 125 10.02 -26.84 0.48
C LYS A 125 10.48 -26.92 -0.97
N LYS A 126 11.45 -27.82 -1.19
CA LYS A 126 12.12 -28.26 -2.44
C LYS A 126 12.67 -27.17 -3.39
N PRO A 127 13.91 -27.31 -3.90
CA PRO A 127 14.50 -26.32 -4.78
C PRO A 127 13.73 -26.24 -6.10
N LEU A 128 13.22 -25.05 -6.42
CA LEU A 128 13.01 -24.68 -7.83
C LEU A 128 14.40 -24.61 -8.49
N LYS A 129 14.52 -24.97 -9.77
CA LYS A 129 15.71 -24.64 -10.57
C LYS A 129 15.44 -23.35 -11.35
N PRO A 130 15.64 -22.17 -10.75
CA PRO A 130 15.39 -20.92 -11.43
C PRO A 130 16.35 -20.77 -12.61
N GLY A 131 15.78 -20.59 -13.80
CA GLY A 131 16.51 -20.25 -15.01
C GLY A 131 16.52 -18.74 -15.25
N PRO A 132 17.57 -18.19 -15.88
CA PRO A 132 17.65 -16.76 -16.22
C PRO A 132 16.56 -16.31 -17.24
N SER A 133 15.92 -17.25 -17.93
CA SER A 133 14.81 -17.03 -18.87
C SER A 133 13.42 -17.26 -18.24
N GLN A 134 13.33 -17.25 -16.90
CA GLN A 134 12.07 -17.47 -16.19
C GLN A 134 11.07 -16.36 -16.50
N ASN A 135 9.90 -16.72 -17.02
CA ASN A 135 8.74 -15.83 -17.08
C ASN A 135 8.12 -15.70 -15.69
N VAL A 136 7.49 -14.55 -15.47
CA VAL A 136 6.73 -14.23 -14.26
C VAL A 136 5.32 -13.76 -14.66
N ARG A 137 4.33 -14.14 -13.87
CA ARG A 137 2.91 -13.83 -14.10
C ARG A 137 2.39 -12.92 -12.99
N ILE A 138 2.02 -11.69 -13.33
CA ILE A 138 1.60 -10.67 -12.36
C ILE A 138 0.10 -10.42 -12.50
N LEU A 139 -0.64 -10.61 -11.41
CA LEU A 139 -2.04 -10.23 -11.29
C LEU A 139 -2.14 -8.70 -11.17
N ILE A 140 -2.75 -8.07 -12.17
CA ILE A 140 -2.88 -6.62 -12.26
C ILE A 140 -4.16 -6.17 -11.57
N MET A 141 -4.04 -5.35 -10.53
CA MET A 141 -5.17 -4.80 -9.78
C MET A 141 -5.83 -3.62 -10.50
N SER A 142 -7.06 -3.29 -10.10
CA SER A 142 -7.79 -2.11 -10.56
C SER A 142 -7.10 -0.81 -10.15
N ASP A 143 -7.71 0.32 -10.53
CA ASP A 143 -7.26 1.63 -10.09
C ASP A 143 -7.11 1.72 -8.55
N GLY A 144 -6.10 2.45 -8.09
CA GLY A 144 -5.74 2.57 -6.68
C GLY A 144 -5.45 1.24 -5.95
N PHE A 145 -5.15 0.16 -6.68
CA PHE A 145 -4.98 -1.20 -6.14
C PHE A 145 -6.22 -1.71 -5.37
N GLY A 146 -7.43 -1.27 -5.75
CA GLY A 146 -8.64 -1.54 -4.97
C GLY A 146 -9.22 -2.96 -5.09
N SER A 147 -8.98 -3.66 -6.20
CA SER A 147 -9.60 -4.95 -6.49
C SER A 147 -8.77 -5.77 -7.48
N TYR A 148 -8.78 -7.10 -7.35
CA TYR A 148 -8.26 -8.00 -8.39
C TYR A 148 -9.18 -8.10 -9.61
N TYR A 149 -10.44 -7.69 -9.47
CA TYR A 149 -11.47 -7.84 -10.49
C TYR A 149 -11.79 -6.51 -11.18
N HIS A 150 -11.82 -6.54 -12.51
CA HIS A 150 -12.09 -5.41 -13.38
C HIS A 150 -13.46 -5.56 -14.06
N ASN A 151 -14.32 -4.54 -13.99
CA ASN A 151 -15.63 -4.57 -14.67
C ASN A 151 -15.51 -4.35 -16.19
N SER A 152 -14.56 -3.53 -16.58
CA SER A 152 -14.21 -3.27 -17.97
C SER A 152 -12.70 -3.12 -18.11
N ILE A 153 -12.19 -3.53 -19.26
CA ILE A 153 -10.78 -3.37 -19.63
C ILE A 153 -10.76 -2.73 -21.01
N SER A 154 -9.97 -1.68 -21.20
CA SER A 154 -9.72 -1.09 -22.51
C SER A 154 -8.22 -0.95 -22.70
N LEU A 155 -7.72 -1.32 -23.88
CA LEU A 155 -6.30 -1.33 -24.18
C LEU A 155 -6.01 -0.98 -25.63
N THR A 156 -4.75 -0.63 -25.89
CA THR A 156 -4.17 -0.44 -27.22
C THR A 156 -2.69 -0.83 -27.19
N CYS A 157 -2.08 -1.03 -28.35
CA CYS A 157 -0.63 -1.24 -28.47
C CYS A 157 -0.06 -0.26 -29.50
N ASP A 158 1.20 0.15 -29.31
CA ASP A 158 1.87 1.08 -30.22
C ASP A 158 2.33 0.38 -31.52
N SER A 159 2.31 -0.96 -31.56
CA SER A 159 2.47 -1.78 -32.77
C SER A 159 1.18 -2.53 -33.12
N GLY A 160 1.15 -3.22 -34.26
CA GLY A 160 0.14 -4.25 -34.50
C GLY A 160 0.13 -5.29 -33.38
N PHE A 161 -1.02 -5.89 -33.09
CA PHE A 161 -1.19 -6.84 -31.99
C PHE A 161 -2.31 -7.85 -32.26
N ASN A 162 -2.19 -9.01 -31.64
CA ASN A 162 -3.15 -10.10 -31.75
C ASN A 162 -3.98 -10.24 -30.46
N VAL A 163 -5.26 -10.56 -30.62
CA VAL A 163 -6.14 -11.00 -29.54
C VAL A 163 -6.63 -12.41 -29.87
N THR A 164 -6.24 -13.37 -29.03
CA THR A 164 -6.56 -14.79 -29.19
C THR A 164 -7.61 -15.23 -28.17
N ASP A 165 -8.69 -15.84 -28.65
CA ASP A 165 -9.81 -16.44 -27.90
C ASP A 165 -9.92 -17.92 -28.27
N GLY A 166 -9.35 -18.79 -27.42
CA GLY A 166 -9.18 -20.21 -27.76
C GLY A 166 -8.33 -20.37 -29.04
N ASN A 167 -8.90 -20.97 -30.08
CA ASN A 167 -8.22 -21.17 -31.37
C ASN A 167 -8.38 -19.99 -32.35
N LYS A 168 -9.20 -18.98 -32.00
CA LYS A 168 -9.47 -17.86 -32.88
C LYS A 168 -8.55 -16.68 -32.54
N THR A 169 -7.76 -16.24 -33.51
CA THR A 169 -6.90 -15.05 -33.39
C THR A 169 -7.41 -13.93 -34.28
N THR A 170 -7.59 -12.75 -33.71
CA THR A 170 -7.90 -11.51 -34.47
C THR A 170 -6.71 -10.57 -34.39
N SER A 171 -6.21 -10.13 -35.54
CA SER A 171 -5.11 -9.15 -35.63
C SER A 171 -5.63 -7.73 -35.75
N TYR A 172 -4.97 -6.81 -35.07
CA TYR A 172 -5.29 -5.38 -35.04
C TYR A 172 -4.07 -4.56 -35.43
N LYS A 173 -4.29 -3.44 -36.12
CA LYS A 173 -3.25 -2.44 -36.43
C LYS A 173 -2.87 -1.66 -35.16
N ALA A 174 -1.67 -1.07 -35.18
CA ALA A 174 -1.20 -0.16 -34.13
C ALA A 174 -2.24 0.93 -33.79
N GLY A 175 -2.31 1.29 -32.51
CA GLY A 175 -3.21 2.32 -32.00
C GLY A 175 -4.69 1.91 -31.91
N LYS A 176 -5.09 0.76 -32.48
CA LYS A 176 -6.48 0.30 -32.40
C LYS A 176 -6.87 -0.02 -30.96
N LYS A 177 -7.94 0.63 -30.49
CA LYS A 177 -8.51 0.38 -29.16
C LYS A 177 -9.37 -0.90 -29.17
N VAL A 178 -9.14 -1.77 -28.19
CA VAL A 178 -9.94 -2.97 -27.93
C VAL A 178 -10.48 -2.91 -26.50
N SER A 179 -11.75 -3.23 -26.32
CA SER A 179 -12.44 -3.15 -25.02
C SER A 179 -13.21 -4.42 -24.68
N PHE A 180 -13.12 -4.82 -23.42
CA PHE A 180 -13.80 -5.95 -22.80
C PHE A 180 -14.75 -5.42 -21.72
N ASN A 181 -16.00 -5.88 -21.73
CA ASN A 181 -17.00 -5.48 -20.74
C ASN A 181 -17.80 -6.71 -20.31
N THR A 182 -17.97 -6.92 -19.00
CA THR A 182 -18.63 -8.10 -18.43
C THR A 182 -20.09 -8.24 -18.84
N SER A 183 -20.75 -7.14 -19.25
CA SER A 183 -22.14 -7.13 -19.71
C SER A 183 -22.32 -7.58 -21.17
N LYS A 184 -21.24 -7.66 -21.97
CA LYS A 184 -21.32 -7.99 -23.39
C LYS A 184 -21.75 -9.45 -23.61
N LYS A 185 -22.76 -9.67 -24.45
CA LYS A 185 -23.20 -11.04 -24.83
C LYS A 185 -22.03 -11.83 -25.42
N GLY A 186 -21.93 -13.10 -25.04
CA GLY A 186 -20.90 -14.02 -25.54
C GLY A 186 -19.49 -13.88 -24.93
N ILE A 187 -19.29 -13.00 -23.94
CA ILE A 187 -17.97 -12.85 -23.27
C ILE A 187 -17.78 -13.75 -22.05
N LYS A 188 -18.88 -14.33 -21.53
CA LYS A 188 -18.87 -15.17 -20.33
C LYS A 188 -18.00 -16.40 -20.54
N LYS A 189 -17.26 -16.78 -19.49
CA LYS A 189 -16.33 -17.93 -19.46
C LYS A 189 -15.17 -17.86 -20.46
N LYS A 190 -14.99 -16.73 -21.17
CA LYS A 190 -13.88 -16.57 -22.13
C LYS A 190 -12.58 -16.17 -21.44
N LYS A 191 -11.49 -16.50 -22.14
CA LYS A 191 -10.12 -16.10 -21.83
C LYS A 191 -9.50 -15.54 -23.12
N PHE A 192 -8.92 -14.36 -23.02
CA PHE A 192 -8.25 -13.68 -24.12
C PHE A 192 -6.77 -13.55 -23.83
N ILE A 193 -5.92 -13.82 -24.82
CA ILE A 193 -4.48 -13.52 -24.77
C ILE A 193 -4.19 -12.37 -25.74
N ILE A 194 -3.59 -11.31 -25.22
CA ILE A 194 -3.15 -10.15 -26.00
C ILE A 194 -1.65 -10.25 -26.18
N SER A 195 -1.20 -10.25 -27.44
CA SER A 195 0.21 -10.36 -27.80
C SER A 195 0.58 -9.27 -28.82
N PRO A 196 1.34 -8.24 -28.41
CA PRO A 196 1.83 -7.21 -29.32
C PRO A 196 2.95 -7.74 -30.22
N ALA A 197 3.01 -7.26 -31.46
CA ALA A 197 4.15 -7.49 -32.34
C ALA A 197 5.40 -6.79 -31.82
N ASN A 198 6.58 -7.29 -32.21
CA ASN A 198 7.89 -6.70 -31.90
C ASN A 198 8.14 -6.44 -30.40
N ASN A 199 7.44 -7.17 -29.52
CA ASN A 199 7.48 -6.96 -28.07
C ASN A 199 7.17 -5.51 -27.65
N SER A 200 6.30 -4.80 -28.38
CA SER A 200 5.85 -3.46 -28.00
C SER A 200 4.99 -3.48 -26.73
N GLY A 201 4.69 -2.31 -26.18
CA GLY A 201 3.92 -2.17 -24.95
C GLY A 201 2.40 -2.29 -25.13
N ILE A 202 1.74 -2.94 -24.17
CA ILE A 202 0.28 -3.01 -24.01
C ILE A 202 -0.15 -1.87 -23.08
N LYS A 203 -0.73 -0.81 -23.64
CA LYS A 203 -1.20 0.36 -22.90
C LYS A 203 -2.61 0.14 -22.39
N ILE A 204 -2.82 0.23 -21.08
CA ILE A 204 -4.15 0.07 -20.46
C ILE A 204 -4.82 1.43 -20.29
N LEU A 205 -5.99 1.57 -20.90
CA LEU A 205 -6.76 2.82 -20.95
C LEU A 205 -7.87 2.87 -19.89
N SER A 206 -8.22 1.74 -19.28
CA SER A 206 -9.32 1.64 -18.31
C SER A 206 -8.98 2.06 -16.89
N PHE A 207 -7.71 2.31 -16.58
CA PHE A 207 -7.28 2.90 -15.31
C PHE A 207 -5.94 3.64 -15.50
N LYS A 208 -5.52 4.33 -14.44
CA LYS A 208 -4.25 5.05 -14.39
C LYS A 208 -3.40 4.56 -13.21
N ARG A 209 -2.11 4.82 -13.28
CA ARG A 209 -1.15 4.71 -12.18
C ARG A 209 -0.48 6.08 -12.10
N ARG A 210 -0.59 6.79 -10.99
CA ARG A 210 -0.09 8.19 -10.86
C ARG A 210 -0.46 9.07 -12.07
N ASP A 211 -1.75 9.08 -12.39
CA ASP A 211 -2.35 9.87 -13.46
C ASP A 211 -1.96 9.53 -14.91
N ILE A 212 -1.09 8.54 -15.12
CA ILE A 212 -0.69 8.04 -16.43
C ILE A 212 -1.31 6.67 -16.73
N HIS A 213 -1.53 6.38 -18.01
CA HIS A 213 -1.96 5.06 -18.46
C HIS A 213 -0.76 4.11 -18.48
N PRO A 214 -0.76 3.03 -17.68
CA PRO A 214 0.39 2.13 -17.60
C PRO A 214 0.55 1.33 -18.89
N VAL A 215 1.81 1.04 -19.22
CA VAL A 215 2.20 0.28 -20.42
C VAL A 215 2.95 -0.97 -19.98
N TYR A 216 2.45 -2.15 -20.32
CA TYR A 216 3.01 -3.43 -19.91
C TYR A 216 3.76 -4.10 -21.05
N SER A 217 4.93 -4.65 -20.77
CA SER A 217 5.67 -5.50 -21.72
C SER A 217 5.13 -6.92 -21.71
N GLY A 218 5.47 -7.71 -22.74
CA GLY A 218 5.09 -9.12 -22.82
C GLY A 218 3.65 -9.30 -23.29
N SER A 219 2.95 -10.30 -22.72
CA SER A 219 1.57 -10.60 -23.06
C SER A 219 0.61 -10.29 -21.91
N MET A 220 -0.68 -10.19 -22.22
CA MET A 220 -1.73 -9.99 -21.23
C MET A 220 -2.82 -11.05 -21.37
N GLU A 221 -3.08 -11.79 -20.30
CA GLU A 221 -4.23 -12.67 -20.17
C GLU A 221 -5.40 -11.92 -19.53
N ILE A 222 -6.56 -11.91 -20.19
CA ILE A 222 -7.81 -11.38 -19.65
C ILE A 222 -8.80 -12.54 -19.51
N LYS A 223 -9.17 -12.87 -18.28
CA LYS A 223 -10.05 -14.00 -17.97
C LYS A 223 -11.35 -13.53 -17.35
N TRP A 224 -12.48 -13.91 -17.93
CA TRP A 224 -13.78 -13.62 -17.34
C TRP A 224 -14.03 -14.46 -16.08
N THR A 225 -14.60 -13.84 -15.04
CA THR A 225 -15.15 -14.54 -13.87
C THR A 225 -16.50 -13.94 -13.47
N LYS A 226 -17.24 -14.61 -12.57
CA LYS A 226 -18.51 -14.08 -12.02
C LYS A 226 -18.35 -12.74 -11.29
N LYS A 227 -17.16 -12.45 -10.74
CA LYS A 227 -16.85 -11.22 -9.99
C LYS A 227 -16.32 -10.08 -10.86
N GLY A 228 -16.01 -10.34 -12.14
CA GLY A 228 -15.31 -9.42 -13.04
C GLY A 228 -14.18 -10.11 -13.82
N PHE A 229 -13.47 -9.36 -14.65
CA PHE A 229 -12.27 -9.84 -15.33
C PHE A 229 -11.08 -9.88 -14.38
N LEU A 230 -10.31 -10.96 -14.46
CA LEU A 230 -8.93 -11.01 -13.98
C LEU A 230 -8.02 -10.62 -15.14
N MET A 231 -6.96 -9.87 -14.83
CA MET A 231 -5.96 -9.45 -15.79
C MET A 231 -4.58 -9.89 -15.27
N VAL A 232 -3.86 -10.68 -16.06
CA VAL A 232 -2.55 -11.24 -15.69
C VAL A 232 -1.54 -10.90 -16.78
N ASN A 233 -0.51 -10.15 -16.41
CA ASN A 233 0.60 -9.82 -17.30
C ASN A 233 1.67 -10.92 -17.21
N GLU A 234 2.13 -11.44 -18.36
CA GLU A 234 3.22 -12.42 -18.43
C GLU A 234 4.38 -11.86 -19.26
N LEU A 235 5.59 -11.91 -18.68
CA LEU A 235 6.81 -11.39 -19.30
C LEU A 235 8.06 -12.03 -18.66
N PRO A 236 9.24 -11.91 -19.29
CA PRO A 236 10.50 -12.30 -18.68
C PRO A 236 10.74 -11.54 -17.36
N LEU A 237 11.22 -12.23 -16.33
CA LEU A 237 11.42 -11.66 -14.98
C LEU A 237 12.29 -10.39 -15.00
N GLU A 238 13.35 -10.34 -15.81
CA GLU A 238 14.22 -9.17 -15.89
C GLU A 238 13.48 -7.93 -16.47
N LYS A 239 12.57 -8.12 -17.42
CA LYS A 239 11.73 -7.03 -17.94
C LYS A 239 10.69 -6.56 -16.92
N TYR A 240 10.21 -7.47 -16.08
CA TYR A 240 9.36 -7.10 -14.94
C TYR A 240 10.11 -6.17 -13.98
N LEU A 241 11.37 -6.46 -13.68
CA LEU A 241 12.18 -5.65 -12.77
C LEU A 241 12.43 -4.22 -13.27
N TYR A 242 12.48 -3.99 -14.59
CA TYR A 242 12.60 -2.63 -15.14
C TYR A 242 11.49 -1.67 -14.68
N ALA A 243 10.30 -2.18 -14.33
CA ALA A 243 9.20 -1.37 -13.83
C ALA A 243 8.93 -1.55 -12.33
N VAL A 244 9.56 -2.53 -11.67
CA VAL A 244 9.55 -2.65 -10.19
C VAL A 244 10.53 -1.68 -9.56
N VAL A 245 11.80 -1.70 -10.01
CA VAL A 245 12.86 -0.88 -9.41
C VAL A 245 12.47 0.59 -9.28
N PRO A 246 12.00 1.29 -10.33
CA PRO A 246 11.61 2.70 -10.21
C PRO A 246 10.28 2.88 -9.46
N SER A 247 9.41 1.87 -9.44
CA SER A 247 8.15 1.94 -8.68
C SER A 247 8.37 1.81 -7.16
N GLU A 248 9.50 1.24 -6.75
CA GLU A 248 9.86 1.00 -5.36
C GLU A 248 10.88 2.01 -4.83
N MET A 249 11.87 2.37 -5.64
CA MET A 249 12.96 3.26 -5.25
C MET A 249 13.10 4.41 -6.27
N PRO A 250 13.22 5.68 -5.82
CA PRO A 250 13.52 6.80 -6.71
C PRO A 250 14.79 6.55 -7.52
N THR A 251 14.79 6.94 -8.80
CA THR A 251 15.90 6.63 -9.72
C THR A 251 17.13 7.51 -9.43
N GLU A 252 16.92 8.57 -8.67
CA GLU A 252 17.90 9.51 -8.16
C GLU A 252 18.73 8.94 -6.98
N SER A 253 18.29 7.85 -6.33
CA SER A 253 18.92 7.24 -5.13
C SER A 253 20.33 6.64 -5.34
N GLY A 254 20.99 6.91 -6.46
CA GLY A 254 22.31 6.37 -6.81
C GLY A 254 22.26 4.98 -7.43
N MET A 255 23.25 4.67 -8.29
CA MET A 255 23.27 3.39 -9.02
C MET A 255 23.40 2.18 -8.11
N GLU A 256 24.18 2.27 -7.03
CA GLU A 256 24.41 1.15 -6.13
C GLU A 256 23.17 0.80 -5.28
N ALA A 257 22.36 1.79 -4.90
CA ALA A 257 21.07 1.55 -4.27
C ALA A 257 20.07 0.89 -5.25
N LEU A 258 20.02 1.36 -6.50
CA LEU A 258 19.18 0.76 -7.54
C LEU A 258 19.58 -0.70 -7.84
N LYS A 259 20.88 -1.00 -7.85
CA LYS A 259 21.40 -2.37 -7.98
C LYS A 259 20.99 -3.24 -6.80
N ALA A 260 21.13 -2.74 -5.57
CA ALA A 260 20.69 -3.45 -4.37
C ALA A 260 19.17 -3.73 -4.43
N GLN A 261 18.36 -2.74 -4.83
CA GLN A 261 16.92 -2.90 -5.03
C GLN A 261 16.61 -3.93 -6.13
N ALA A 262 17.34 -3.94 -7.24
CA ALA A 262 17.16 -4.92 -8.31
C ALA A 262 17.43 -6.36 -7.86
N VAL A 263 18.53 -6.58 -7.13
CA VAL A 263 18.89 -7.92 -6.59
C VAL A 263 17.89 -8.38 -5.52
N CYS A 264 17.43 -7.47 -4.64
CA CYS A 264 16.33 -7.74 -3.71
C CYS A 264 15.05 -8.12 -4.46
N ALA A 265 14.63 -7.29 -5.42
CA ALA A 265 13.38 -7.52 -6.11
C ALA A 265 13.39 -8.83 -6.91
N ARG A 266 14.54 -9.16 -7.54
CA ARG A 266 14.75 -10.45 -8.20
C ARG A 266 14.62 -11.63 -7.24
N SER A 267 15.29 -11.55 -6.09
CA SER A 267 15.27 -12.60 -5.07
C SER A 267 13.86 -12.81 -4.51
N TYR A 268 13.14 -11.72 -4.25
CA TYR A 268 11.74 -11.77 -3.82
C TYR A 268 10.84 -12.43 -4.89
N ALA A 269 10.92 -12.00 -6.14
CA ALA A 269 10.11 -12.55 -7.23
C ALA A 269 10.31 -14.07 -7.41
N TYR A 270 11.56 -14.56 -7.35
CA TYR A 270 11.84 -16.00 -7.39
C TYR A 270 11.20 -16.77 -6.25
N ASN A 271 11.20 -16.21 -5.03
CA ASN A 271 10.50 -16.83 -3.91
C ASN A 271 8.98 -16.84 -4.15
N GLN A 272 8.38 -15.75 -4.61
CA GLN A 272 6.93 -15.70 -4.86
C GLN A 272 6.46 -16.72 -5.91
N ILE A 273 7.24 -16.88 -6.99
CA ILE A 273 7.01 -17.92 -8.01
C ILE A 273 7.03 -19.32 -7.39
N ARG A 274 7.96 -19.57 -6.46
CA ARG A 274 8.06 -20.87 -5.76
C ARG A 274 6.88 -21.12 -4.81
N GLU A 275 6.48 -20.10 -4.05
CA GLU A 275 5.42 -20.22 -3.03
C GLU A 275 4.01 -20.40 -3.63
N LYS A 276 3.81 -20.01 -4.90
CA LYS A 276 2.53 -20.18 -5.64
C LYS A 276 1.32 -19.59 -4.91
N ARG A 277 1.53 -18.51 -4.14
CA ARG A 277 0.48 -17.84 -3.34
C ARG A 277 -0.74 -17.43 -4.17
N TYR A 278 -0.53 -17.06 -5.43
CA TYR A 278 -1.56 -16.57 -6.33
C TYR A 278 -2.02 -17.61 -7.37
N LYS A 279 -1.76 -18.91 -7.14
CA LYS A 279 -2.14 -20.01 -8.05
C LYS A 279 -3.62 -20.01 -8.41
N ALA A 280 -4.50 -19.63 -7.48
CA ALA A 280 -5.95 -19.53 -7.72
C ALA A 280 -6.32 -18.51 -8.83
N TYR A 281 -5.45 -17.53 -9.08
CA TYR A 281 -5.60 -16.50 -10.10
C TYR A 281 -4.77 -16.79 -11.36
N ASN A 282 -4.05 -17.92 -11.40
CA ASN A 282 -3.06 -18.22 -12.44
C ASN A 282 -1.96 -17.14 -12.53
N ALA A 283 -1.47 -16.69 -11.37
CA ALA A 283 -0.42 -15.70 -11.21
C ALA A 283 0.58 -16.12 -10.13
N ASP A 284 1.75 -15.48 -10.13
CA ASP A 284 2.84 -15.69 -9.18
C ASP A 284 2.84 -14.63 -8.07
N LEU A 285 2.51 -13.38 -8.42
CA LEU A 285 2.41 -12.21 -7.53
C LEU A 285 1.33 -11.24 -8.03
N ASP A 286 0.98 -10.23 -7.21
CA ASP A 286 0.21 -9.06 -7.64
C ASP A 286 1.10 -7.81 -7.83
N ASP A 287 0.54 -6.76 -8.45
CA ASP A 287 1.24 -5.52 -8.80
C ASP A 287 1.22 -4.44 -7.70
N SER A 288 0.74 -4.81 -6.50
CA SER A 288 0.59 -3.90 -5.38
C SER A 288 1.70 -4.07 -4.35
N VAL A 289 1.67 -3.20 -3.35
CA VAL A 289 2.48 -3.34 -2.15
C VAL A 289 2.38 -4.72 -1.49
N ALA A 290 1.29 -5.50 -1.68
CA ALA A 290 1.13 -6.86 -1.14
C ALA A 290 2.22 -7.82 -1.59
N CYS A 291 2.83 -7.50 -2.73
CA CYS A 291 4.06 -8.10 -3.20
C CYS A 291 5.12 -7.02 -3.40
N GLN A 292 5.20 -6.49 -4.60
CA GLN A 292 6.11 -5.43 -5.00
C GLN A 292 5.36 -4.52 -5.96
N VAL A 293 5.51 -3.22 -5.79
CA VAL A 293 4.86 -2.23 -6.63
C VAL A 293 5.39 -2.38 -8.05
N TYR A 294 4.49 -2.68 -8.98
CA TYR A 294 4.86 -2.92 -10.37
C TYR A 294 4.18 -1.92 -11.30
N ASN A 295 5.01 -1.22 -12.10
CA ASN A 295 4.57 -0.31 -13.16
C ASN A 295 3.70 0.85 -12.65
N ASN A 296 3.93 1.27 -11.41
CA ASN A 296 3.37 2.50 -10.85
C ASN A 296 4.14 3.74 -11.34
N ILE A 297 5.44 3.55 -11.61
CA ILE A 297 6.30 4.48 -12.35
C ILE A 297 6.85 3.76 -13.59
N PRO A 298 6.87 4.41 -14.77
CA PRO A 298 7.49 3.82 -15.97
C PRO A 298 8.99 3.56 -15.77
N SER A 299 9.51 2.55 -16.45
CA SER A 299 10.95 2.28 -16.49
C SER A 299 11.75 3.46 -17.05
N ASP A 300 12.92 3.73 -16.50
CA ASP A 300 13.87 4.72 -17.00
C ASP A 300 15.24 4.08 -17.35
N LYS A 301 16.20 4.87 -17.85
CA LYS A 301 17.52 4.36 -18.26
C LYS A 301 18.34 3.83 -17.09
N ARG A 302 18.32 4.49 -15.92
CA ARG A 302 19.07 4.11 -14.72
C ARG A 302 18.51 2.83 -14.10
N SER A 303 17.20 2.71 -13.95
CA SER A 303 16.58 1.47 -13.45
C SER A 303 16.86 0.26 -14.35
N LYS A 304 16.75 0.42 -15.68
CA LYS A 304 17.13 -0.64 -16.64
C LYS A 304 18.58 -1.05 -16.49
N ARG A 305 19.49 -0.07 -16.47
CA ARG A 305 20.93 -0.30 -16.29
C ARG A 305 21.23 -1.05 -14.99
N ALA A 306 20.59 -0.69 -13.87
CA ALA A 306 20.79 -1.38 -12.60
C ALA A 306 20.34 -2.84 -12.62
N VAL A 307 19.22 -3.14 -13.31
CA VAL A 307 18.74 -4.50 -13.52
C VAL A 307 19.71 -5.28 -14.41
N ASP A 308 20.17 -4.68 -15.52
CA ASP A 308 21.07 -5.32 -16.48
C ASP A 308 22.47 -5.60 -15.88
N GLU A 309 23.05 -4.64 -15.17
CA GLU A 309 24.35 -4.81 -14.49
C GLU A 309 24.30 -5.84 -13.35
N THR A 310 23.11 -6.17 -12.84
CA THR A 310 22.90 -7.21 -11.81
C THR A 310 22.18 -8.44 -12.35
N TYR A 311 22.19 -8.64 -13.67
CA TYR A 311 21.44 -9.69 -14.34
C TYR A 311 21.62 -11.07 -13.68
N GLY A 312 20.50 -11.69 -13.28
CA GLY A 312 20.50 -13.00 -12.65
C GLY A 312 21.17 -13.07 -11.27
N GLN A 313 21.57 -11.96 -10.65
CA GLN A 313 22.12 -11.97 -9.30
C GLN A 313 21.00 -11.97 -8.25
N VAL A 314 21.14 -12.87 -7.27
CA VAL A 314 20.19 -13.08 -6.17
C VAL A 314 20.92 -13.19 -4.83
N VAL A 315 20.21 -12.90 -3.73
CA VAL A 315 20.72 -13.09 -2.37
C VAL A 315 20.41 -14.50 -1.90
N THR A 316 21.44 -15.17 -1.38
CA THR A 316 21.38 -16.58 -1.00
C THR A 316 21.92 -16.83 0.40
N ARG A 317 21.43 -17.88 1.05
CA ARG A 317 21.97 -18.40 2.31
C ARG A 317 21.91 -19.91 2.26
N LYS A 318 23.04 -20.56 2.58
CA LYS A 318 23.18 -22.04 2.51
C LYS A 318 22.72 -22.62 1.16
N GLY A 319 22.99 -21.91 0.06
CA GLY A 319 22.62 -22.33 -1.30
C GLY A 319 21.16 -22.06 -1.70
N GLU A 320 20.32 -21.53 -0.80
CA GLU A 320 18.93 -21.21 -1.10
C GLU A 320 18.73 -19.71 -1.30
N ILE A 321 17.88 -19.31 -2.24
CA ILE A 321 17.47 -17.91 -2.42
C ILE A 321 16.58 -17.52 -1.25
N ILE A 322 16.99 -16.47 -0.53
CA ILE A 322 16.25 -15.98 0.63
C ILE A 322 15.14 -15.02 0.19
N VAL A 323 14.12 -14.86 1.04
CA VAL A 323 13.11 -13.81 0.85
C VAL A 323 13.69 -12.46 1.30
N THR A 324 13.94 -11.55 0.37
CA THR A 324 14.50 -10.21 0.65
C THR A 324 13.39 -9.17 0.78
N TYR A 325 12.86 -9.01 1.99
CA TYR A 325 11.93 -7.92 2.30
C TYR A 325 12.64 -6.56 2.30
N TYR A 326 11.90 -5.51 1.97
CA TYR A 326 12.37 -4.13 2.01
C TYR A 326 11.21 -3.19 2.34
N PHE A 327 11.54 -2.01 2.85
CA PHE A 327 10.59 -0.99 3.28
C PHE A 327 11.18 0.41 3.07
N ALA A 328 10.37 1.46 3.19
CA ALA A 328 10.81 2.81 2.77
C ALA A 328 11.88 3.41 3.68
N THR A 329 11.58 3.57 4.97
CA THR A 329 12.42 4.34 5.89
C THR A 329 12.43 3.68 7.27
N SER A 330 13.60 3.52 7.88
CA SER A 330 13.73 3.01 9.25
C SER A 330 13.51 4.11 10.29
N TRP A 331 13.22 3.72 11.54
CA TRP A 331 13.26 4.66 12.67
C TRP A 331 14.67 4.86 13.23
N GLY A 332 15.69 4.37 12.51
CA GLY A 332 17.08 4.28 12.94
C GLY A 332 17.51 2.85 13.25
N CYS A 333 16.55 1.92 13.34
CA CYS A 333 16.80 0.48 13.45
C CYS A 333 15.99 -0.30 12.42
N THR A 334 16.52 -1.44 11.96
CA THR A 334 15.72 -2.52 11.38
C THR A 334 15.14 -3.39 12.50
N ALA A 335 14.06 -4.11 12.21
CA ALA A 335 13.46 -5.09 13.10
C ALA A 335 13.79 -6.53 12.68
N ASP A 336 13.77 -7.44 13.65
CA ASP A 336 13.84 -8.87 13.37
C ASP A 336 12.61 -9.35 12.60
N GLY A 337 12.84 -10.27 11.67
CA GLY A 337 11.75 -10.83 10.88
C GLY A 337 10.72 -11.57 11.74
N GLN A 338 11.17 -12.24 12.79
CA GLN A 338 10.30 -12.96 13.72
C GLN A 338 9.25 -12.04 14.34
N ASP A 339 9.66 -10.82 14.70
CA ASP A 339 8.80 -9.82 15.32
C ASP A 339 7.80 -9.22 14.33
N VAL A 340 8.26 -8.94 13.11
CA VAL A 340 7.42 -8.34 12.06
C VAL A 340 6.33 -9.30 11.62
N TRP A 341 6.65 -10.58 11.43
CA TRP A 341 5.73 -11.59 10.89
C TRP A 341 5.10 -12.50 11.96
N ASN A 342 5.39 -12.25 13.25
CA ASN A 342 4.91 -13.03 14.38
C ASN A 342 5.07 -14.54 14.16
N THR A 343 6.30 -14.94 13.84
CA THR A 343 6.64 -16.32 13.49
C THR A 343 7.54 -16.95 14.55
N PRO A 344 7.29 -18.21 14.95
CA PRO A 344 8.22 -18.97 15.79
C PRO A 344 9.49 -19.42 15.04
N ASP A 345 9.49 -19.38 13.70
CA ASP A 345 10.63 -19.82 12.90
C ASP A 345 11.67 -18.70 12.86
N GLU A 346 12.92 -19.02 13.20
CA GLU A 346 14.00 -18.06 13.06
C GLU A 346 14.19 -17.59 11.61
N VAL A 347 14.38 -16.29 11.45
CA VAL A 347 14.72 -15.68 10.15
C VAL A 347 16.11 -15.04 10.25
N PRO A 348 17.17 -15.84 10.32
CA PRO A 348 18.50 -15.41 10.78
C PRO A 348 19.19 -14.39 9.87
N TYR A 349 18.70 -14.20 8.65
CA TYR A 349 19.18 -13.17 7.73
C TYR A 349 18.40 -11.84 7.82
N LEU A 350 17.29 -11.79 8.55
CA LEU A 350 16.49 -10.58 8.82
C LEU A 350 16.57 -10.24 10.29
N ARG A 351 17.70 -9.66 10.69
CA ARG A 351 17.98 -9.30 12.08
C ARG A 351 17.77 -7.80 12.31
N GLY A 352 17.31 -7.46 13.51
CA GLY A 352 17.30 -6.09 13.98
C GLY A 352 18.71 -5.53 14.12
N ALA A 353 18.88 -4.26 13.78
CA ALA A 353 20.18 -3.59 13.81
C ALA A 353 20.03 -2.08 13.80
N LEU A 354 20.91 -1.38 14.53
CA LEU A 354 21.10 0.05 14.35
C LEU A 354 21.61 0.34 12.92
N GLN A 355 21.06 1.36 12.28
CA GLN A 355 21.36 1.74 10.90
C GLN A 355 22.51 2.75 10.84
N THR A 356 23.67 2.36 11.37
CA THR A 356 24.91 3.14 11.37
C THR A 356 25.98 2.50 10.50
N ARG A 357 27.02 3.26 10.19
CA ARG A 357 28.21 2.74 9.53
C ARG A 357 28.96 1.79 10.47
N ARG A 358 29.01 0.52 10.09
CA ARG A 358 29.74 -0.50 10.85
C ARG A 358 31.23 -0.39 10.55
N LYS A 359 32.08 -0.52 11.57
CA LYS A 359 33.54 -0.63 11.38
C LYS A 359 33.95 -1.95 10.69
N ASN A 360 33.10 -2.99 10.77
CA ASN A 360 33.33 -4.32 10.19
C ASN A 360 32.02 -5.15 10.17
N ALA A 361 31.94 -6.16 9.29
CA ALA A 361 30.71 -6.95 9.04
C ALA A 361 30.15 -7.72 10.25
N ALA A 362 30.99 -7.98 11.27
CA ALA A 362 30.65 -8.67 12.51
C ALA A 362 30.31 -7.72 13.68
N GLY A 363 30.61 -6.41 13.57
CA GLY A 363 30.34 -5.44 14.62
C GLY A 363 28.85 -5.09 14.67
N THR A 364 28.14 -5.61 15.66
CA THR A 364 26.76 -5.20 15.94
C THR A 364 26.76 -4.07 16.96
N ASP A 365 26.42 -2.86 16.53
CA ASP A 365 25.85 -1.87 17.44
C ASP A 365 24.42 -2.35 17.75
N SER A 366 24.30 -3.29 18.68
CA SER A 366 23.00 -3.74 19.19
C SER A 366 22.51 -2.70 20.17
N ILE A 367 21.43 -2.03 19.81
CA ILE A 367 20.65 -1.22 20.75
C ILE A 367 19.44 -2.05 21.20
N ASN A 368 19.21 -2.13 22.51
CA ASN A 368 17.99 -2.73 23.03
C ASN A 368 17.01 -1.61 23.40
N LEU A 369 15.98 -1.48 22.58
CA LEU A 369 14.90 -0.52 22.71
C LEU A 369 13.59 -1.16 23.19
N SER A 370 13.64 -2.32 23.85
CA SER A 370 12.43 -2.96 24.39
C SER A 370 11.85 -2.19 25.58
N ASP A 371 12.67 -1.42 26.30
CA ASP A 371 12.24 -0.55 27.38
C ASP A 371 11.61 0.75 26.84
N GLU A 372 10.52 1.18 27.48
CA GLU A 372 9.73 2.35 27.06
C GLU A 372 10.50 3.66 27.21
N LYS A 373 11.30 3.83 28.28
CA LYS A 373 12.10 5.02 28.50
C LYS A 373 13.25 5.08 27.51
N ALA A 374 13.98 3.97 27.33
CA ALA A 374 15.06 3.87 26.35
C ALA A 374 14.58 4.18 24.93
N PHE A 375 13.41 3.65 24.53
CA PHE A 375 12.82 3.95 23.22
C PHE A 375 12.42 5.42 23.08
N ARG A 376 11.85 6.04 24.12
CA ARG A 376 11.51 7.48 24.12
C ARG A 376 12.74 8.35 23.96
N ASP A 377 13.79 8.06 24.73
CA ASP A 377 15.06 8.79 24.65
C ASP A 377 15.66 8.65 23.24
N PHE A 378 15.59 7.45 22.65
CA PHE A 378 16.05 7.21 21.28
C PHE A 378 15.24 7.96 20.20
N ILE A 379 13.91 7.96 20.29
CA ILE A 379 13.05 8.65 19.32
C ILE A 379 13.19 10.17 19.42
N ASN A 380 13.36 10.71 20.63
CA ASN A 380 13.45 12.15 20.86
C ASN A 380 14.88 12.70 20.74
N SER A 381 15.89 11.85 20.62
CA SER A 381 17.28 12.28 20.46
C SER A 381 17.63 12.53 18.99
N ASP A 382 18.28 13.67 18.74
CA ASP A 382 18.95 13.98 17.46
C ASP A 382 20.42 13.50 17.42
N ASN A 383 20.95 12.95 18.52
CA ASN A 383 22.37 12.57 18.63
C ASN A 383 22.69 11.27 17.87
N ASN A 384 21.68 10.43 17.63
CA ASN A 384 21.84 9.14 16.95
C ASN A 384 21.60 9.28 15.44
N LYS A 385 22.54 9.91 14.74
CA LYS A 385 22.52 9.97 13.27
C LYS A 385 22.72 8.58 12.68
N THR A 386 21.70 8.12 12.00
CA THR A 386 21.63 6.86 11.25
C THR A 386 21.47 7.16 9.77
N TYR A 387 21.66 6.16 8.90
CA TYR A 387 21.52 6.31 7.44
C TYR A 387 20.17 6.92 7.03
N ASP A 388 19.09 6.55 7.73
CA ASP A 388 17.73 7.04 7.43
C ASP A 388 17.43 8.45 7.96
N SER A 389 18.34 9.07 8.71
CA SER A 389 18.06 10.29 9.50
C SER A 389 17.70 11.52 8.67
N GLY A 390 18.06 11.55 7.39
CA GLY A 390 17.72 12.62 6.45
C GLY A 390 16.28 12.57 5.94
N ASP A 391 15.56 11.46 6.14
CA ASP A 391 14.23 11.27 5.60
C ASP A 391 13.13 11.92 6.45
N ASP A 392 12.12 12.50 5.81
CA ASP A 392 10.96 13.09 6.50
C ASP A 392 10.22 12.09 7.39
N TRP A 393 10.18 10.82 6.98
CA TRP A 393 9.52 9.76 7.73
C TRP A 393 10.36 9.22 8.88
N TYR A 394 11.63 9.64 9.00
CA TYR A 394 12.50 9.19 10.07
C TYR A 394 11.89 9.45 11.44
N ARG A 395 11.15 10.56 11.59
CA ARG A 395 10.36 10.90 12.78
C ARG A 395 8.99 11.43 12.37
N TRP A 396 7.97 11.05 13.13
CA TRP A 396 6.62 11.53 12.93
C TRP A 396 5.82 11.53 14.24
N ASN A 397 4.75 12.32 14.28
CA ASN A 397 3.76 12.26 15.34
C ASN A 397 2.34 12.50 14.82
N VAL A 398 1.36 11.98 15.55
CA VAL A 398 -0.06 12.20 15.30
C VAL A 398 -0.83 12.19 16.62
N THR A 399 -1.88 13.00 16.73
CA THR A 399 -2.74 13.02 17.94
C THR A 399 -4.11 12.47 17.60
N LEU A 400 -4.44 11.29 18.12
CA LEU A 400 -5.75 10.66 17.93
C LEU A 400 -6.72 11.10 19.02
N SER A 401 -7.90 11.59 18.65
CA SER A 401 -8.99 11.80 19.60
C SER A 401 -9.60 10.46 20.00
N ALA A 402 -9.84 10.24 21.30
CA ALA A 402 -10.54 9.03 21.76
C ALA A 402 -11.94 8.90 21.14
N ALA A 403 -12.63 10.02 20.88
CA ALA A 403 -13.93 10.03 20.24
C ALA A 403 -13.85 9.56 18.78
N ASN A 404 -12.94 10.13 17.99
CA ASN A 404 -12.71 9.73 16.60
C ASN A 404 -12.28 8.26 16.48
N LEU A 405 -11.36 7.84 17.36
CA LEU A 405 -10.92 6.45 17.41
C LEU A 405 -12.08 5.51 17.72
N SER A 406 -12.93 5.85 18.70
CA SER A 406 -14.11 5.05 19.07
C SER A 406 -15.08 4.84 17.91
N ASN A 407 -15.23 5.83 17.01
CA ASN A 407 -16.16 5.74 15.87
C ASN A 407 -15.77 4.66 14.84
N ARG A 408 -14.51 4.24 14.80
CA ARG A 408 -14.01 3.30 13.79
C ARG A 408 -13.29 2.06 14.34
N ILE A 409 -12.96 2.04 15.63
CA ILE A 409 -12.11 1.00 16.22
C ILE A 409 -12.76 -0.38 16.16
N ASP A 410 -14.08 -0.48 16.36
CA ASP A 410 -14.80 -1.75 16.35
C ASP A 410 -14.70 -2.45 14.99
N SER A 411 -14.94 -1.72 13.90
CA SER A 411 -14.78 -2.24 12.54
C SER A 411 -13.34 -2.65 12.24
N ALA A 412 -12.36 -1.86 12.69
CA ALA A 412 -10.94 -2.18 12.48
C ALA A 412 -10.52 -3.45 13.25
N LEU A 413 -10.93 -3.57 14.51
CA LEU A 413 -10.68 -4.76 15.36
C LEU A 413 -11.35 -6.00 14.77
N TYR A 414 -12.61 -5.89 14.36
CA TYR A 414 -13.35 -7.00 13.77
C TYR A 414 -12.71 -7.49 12.47
N ASN A 415 -12.29 -6.59 11.59
CA ASN A 415 -11.59 -6.95 10.35
C ASN A 415 -10.24 -7.64 10.60
N CYS A 416 -9.49 -7.20 11.62
CA CYS A 416 -8.26 -7.87 12.03
C CYS A 416 -8.56 -9.27 12.61
N TYR A 417 -9.59 -9.40 13.46
CA TYR A 417 -10.03 -10.68 14.03
C TYR A 417 -10.48 -11.69 12.97
N LEU A 418 -11.21 -11.25 11.94
CA LEU A 418 -11.61 -12.12 10.83
C LEU A 418 -10.43 -12.59 9.98
N SER A 419 -9.37 -11.78 9.90
CA SER A 419 -8.16 -12.13 9.15
C SER A 419 -7.37 -13.23 9.87
N ASP A 420 -7.26 -13.14 11.19
CA ASP A 420 -6.72 -14.19 12.06
C ASP A 420 -7.23 -14.00 13.49
N LYS A 421 -8.04 -14.97 13.95
CA LYS A 421 -8.71 -14.91 15.27
C LYS A 421 -7.74 -14.92 16.43
N SER A 422 -6.51 -15.39 16.23
CA SER A 422 -5.47 -15.46 17.26
C SER A 422 -4.76 -14.12 17.51
N LEU A 423 -4.93 -13.13 16.62
CA LEU A 423 -4.20 -11.86 16.68
C LEU A 423 -4.98 -10.69 17.28
N VAL A 424 -6.26 -10.90 17.62
CA VAL A 424 -7.09 -9.93 18.34
C VAL A 424 -7.82 -10.68 19.46
N LEU A 425 -7.42 -10.41 20.69
CA LEU A 425 -7.88 -11.16 21.86
C LEU A 425 -8.66 -10.26 22.81
N THR A 426 -9.82 -10.71 23.25
CA THR A 426 -10.66 -9.99 24.22
C THR A 426 -10.36 -10.49 25.63
N GLN A 427 -10.22 -9.59 26.60
CA GLN A 427 -10.04 -9.95 27.99
C GLN A 427 -11.36 -10.46 28.59
N ASN A 428 -11.31 -11.60 29.27
CA ASN A 428 -12.46 -12.14 30.01
C ASN A 428 -12.52 -11.57 31.44
N LYS A 429 -13.57 -11.93 32.19
CA LYS A 429 -13.80 -11.49 33.58
C LYS A 429 -12.66 -11.84 34.54
N ASN A 430 -11.87 -12.87 34.21
CA ASN A 430 -10.73 -13.32 35.02
C ASN A 430 -9.42 -12.68 34.57
N GLY A 431 -9.46 -11.65 33.72
CA GLY A 431 -8.28 -10.95 33.22
C GLY A 431 -7.51 -11.68 32.10
N LYS A 432 -7.93 -12.87 31.66
CA LYS A 432 -7.26 -13.65 30.61
C LYS A 432 -7.71 -13.23 29.22
N TYR A 433 -6.76 -13.18 28.28
CA TYR A 433 -7.05 -12.88 26.87
C TYR A 433 -7.52 -14.12 26.12
N VAL A 434 -8.68 -14.04 25.48
CA VAL A 434 -9.32 -15.16 24.77
C VAL A 434 -9.72 -14.77 23.33
N GLN A 435 -9.75 -15.76 22.44
CA GLN A 435 -10.21 -15.60 21.05
C GLN A 435 -11.74 -15.52 21.00
N LYS A 436 -12.29 -14.36 21.32
CA LYS A 436 -13.73 -14.12 21.31
C LYS A 436 -14.05 -12.93 20.40
N PRO A 437 -15.03 -13.06 19.49
CA PRO A 437 -15.47 -11.93 18.69
C PRO A 437 -16.03 -10.84 19.60
N LEU A 438 -15.58 -9.61 19.37
CA LEU A 438 -16.02 -8.44 20.08
C LEU A 438 -17.23 -7.81 19.37
N LYS A 439 -18.30 -7.50 20.12
CA LYS A 439 -19.43 -6.70 19.61
C LYS A 439 -19.08 -5.21 19.54
N SER A 440 -18.58 -4.66 20.65
CA SER A 440 -18.06 -3.29 20.72
C SER A 440 -17.14 -3.12 21.92
N ILE A 441 -16.07 -2.34 21.77
CA ILE A 441 -15.18 -1.95 22.86
C ILE A 441 -15.77 -0.81 23.70
N GLY A 442 -16.75 -0.09 23.15
CA GLY A 442 -17.30 1.15 23.72
C GLY A 442 -16.38 2.35 23.52
N LYS A 443 -16.45 3.34 24.41
CA LYS A 443 -15.58 4.52 24.31
C LYS A 443 -14.16 4.15 24.76
N ILE A 444 -13.16 4.51 23.97
CA ILE A 444 -11.76 4.30 24.33
C ILE A 444 -11.40 5.16 25.54
N LYS A 445 -10.83 4.50 26.56
CA LYS A 445 -10.34 5.14 27.80
C LYS A 445 -8.82 5.22 27.84
N LYS A 446 -8.13 4.16 27.41
CA LYS A 446 -6.68 4.06 27.51
C LYS A 446 -6.08 3.22 26.40
N LEU A 447 -4.88 3.58 25.96
CA LEU A 447 -4.01 2.79 25.10
C LEU A 447 -2.71 2.53 25.84
N ARG A 448 -2.19 1.29 25.78
CA ARG A 448 -0.88 0.97 26.36
C ARG A 448 -0.14 -0.06 25.54
N VAL A 449 1.16 0.15 25.39
CA VAL A 449 2.07 -0.85 24.82
C VAL A 449 2.21 -1.99 25.85
N GLU A 450 1.95 -3.21 25.43
CA GLU A 450 2.10 -4.42 26.25
C GLU A 450 3.44 -5.10 25.95
N LYS A 451 3.84 -5.15 24.67
CA LYS A 451 5.10 -5.74 24.25
C LYS A 451 5.78 -4.91 23.18
N ARG A 452 7.03 -4.57 23.45
CA ARG A 452 7.98 -3.92 22.56
C ARG A 452 9.22 -4.80 22.42
N GLN A 453 9.72 -4.94 21.21
CA GLN A 453 10.87 -5.78 20.89
C GLN A 453 12.17 -4.99 20.99
N GLU A 454 13.31 -5.66 20.93
CA GLU A 454 14.63 -5.02 21.06
C GLU A 454 14.88 -3.94 19.99
N SER A 455 14.29 -4.08 18.81
CA SER A 455 14.36 -3.06 17.76
C SER A 455 13.53 -1.80 18.08
N GLY A 456 12.70 -1.82 19.11
CA GLY A 456 11.73 -0.77 19.44
C GLY A 456 10.35 -0.96 18.78
N LEU A 457 10.18 -2.01 17.97
CA LEU A 457 8.92 -2.35 17.32
C LEU A 457 7.87 -2.81 18.34
N VAL A 458 6.68 -2.21 18.32
CA VAL A 458 5.55 -2.64 19.15
C VAL A 458 4.86 -3.83 18.49
N THR A 459 4.75 -4.94 19.22
CA THR A 459 4.11 -6.18 18.74
C THR A 459 2.85 -6.55 19.52
N GLU A 460 2.62 -5.98 20.71
CA GLU A 460 1.35 -6.12 21.43
C GLU A 460 0.90 -4.77 21.97
N LEU A 461 -0.35 -4.39 21.65
CA LEU A 461 -1.01 -3.19 22.16
C LEU A 461 -2.28 -3.61 22.91
N VAL A 462 -2.52 -3.00 24.07
CA VAL A 462 -3.78 -3.16 24.80
C VAL A 462 -4.61 -1.89 24.70
N ILE A 463 -5.85 -2.07 24.28
CA ILE A 463 -6.87 -1.04 24.13
C ILE A 463 -7.92 -1.27 25.21
N VAL A 464 -8.13 -0.29 26.08
CA VAL A 464 -9.11 -0.33 27.15
C VAL A 464 -10.28 0.57 26.78
N GLY A 465 -11.46 -0.01 26.61
CA GLY A 465 -12.70 0.74 26.44
C GLY A 465 -13.60 0.71 27.67
N THR A 466 -14.79 1.32 27.55
CA THR A 466 -15.82 1.27 28.60
C THR A 466 -16.37 -0.14 28.82
N ASN A 467 -16.44 -0.95 27.77
CA ASN A 467 -17.16 -2.22 27.80
C ASN A 467 -16.21 -3.42 27.80
N ASN A 468 -15.08 -3.32 27.12
CA ASN A 468 -14.14 -4.43 26.93
C ASN A 468 -12.69 -3.93 26.91
N VAL A 469 -11.77 -4.86 27.19
CA VAL A 469 -10.33 -4.69 27.02
C VAL A 469 -9.86 -5.64 25.93
N VAL A 470 -9.10 -5.14 24.96
CA VAL A 470 -8.65 -5.92 23.81
C VAL A 470 -7.14 -5.82 23.67
N LYS A 471 -6.49 -6.97 23.48
CA LYS A 471 -5.10 -7.07 23.05
C LYS A 471 -5.06 -7.25 21.53
N VAL A 472 -4.30 -6.39 20.86
CA VAL A 472 -4.03 -6.45 19.43
C VAL A 472 -2.58 -6.87 19.25
N CYS A 473 -2.38 -7.99 18.57
CA CYS A 473 -1.06 -8.56 18.31
C CYS A 473 -0.59 -8.22 16.89
N THR A 474 0.73 -8.22 16.71
CA THR A 474 1.48 -7.85 15.50
C THR A 474 1.53 -6.35 15.22
N GLN A 475 2.70 -5.89 14.74
CA GLN A 475 2.88 -4.51 14.26
C GLN A 475 1.82 -4.12 13.22
N TYR A 476 1.44 -5.08 12.37
CA TYR A 476 0.55 -4.86 11.26
C TYR A 476 -0.87 -4.49 11.69
N ASN A 477 -1.46 -5.31 12.57
CA ASN A 477 -2.81 -5.04 13.08
C ASN A 477 -2.80 -3.79 13.96
N ILE A 478 -1.75 -3.56 14.74
CA ILE A 478 -1.60 -2.35 15.57
C ILE A 478 -1.67 -1.08 14.69
N ARG A 479 -0.92 -1.06 13.58
CA ARG A 479 -0.97 0.07 12.64
C ARG A 479 -2.35 0.27 12.03
N LYS A 480 -3.07 -0.81 11.70
CA LYS A 480 -4.45 -0.75 11.18
C LYS A 480 -5.45 -0.23 12.19
N VAL A 481 -5.45 -0.76 13.41
CA VAL A 481 -6.43 -0.37 14.43
C VAL A 481 -6.20 1.06 14.91
N LEU A 482 -4.98 1.57 14.82
CA LEU A 482 -4.61 2.96 15.14
C LEU A 482 -4.52 3.88 13.90
N ALA A 483 -5.07 3.49 12.75
CA ALA A 483 -5.06 4.30 11.53
C ALA A 483 -5.56 5.76 11.76
N PRO A 484 -4.79 6.79 11.37
CA PRO A 484 -5.18 8.19 11.51
C PRO A 484 -6.08 8.60 10.34
N VAL A 485 -7.34 8.16 10.40
CA VAL A 485 -8.33 8.37 9.33
C VAL A 485 -8.81 9.82 9.27
N TYR A 486 -8.94 10.47 10.44
CA TYR A 486 -9.44 11.85 10.55
C TYR A 486 -8.34 12.85 10.89
N GLU A 487 -7.17 12.34 11.26
CA GLU A 487 -6.05 13.10 11.79
C GLU A 487 -4.98 13.38 10.73
N ARG A 488 -4.14 14.37 11.01
CA ARG A 488 -2.96 14.70 10.19
C ARG A 488 -1.70 14.19 10.87
N ILE A 489 -0.85 13.52 10.11
CA ILE A 489 0.47 13.05 10.57
C ILE A 489 1.50 14.14 10.30
N ASN A 490 2.18 14.59 11.35
CA ASN A 490 3.30 15.52 11.26
C ASN A 490 4.59 14.74 11.01
N ARG A 491 5.34 15.09 9.97
CA ARG A 491 6.64 14.51 9.61
C ARG A 491 7.79 15.45 10.01
N LYS A 492 9.02 14.92 10.12
CA LYS A 492 10.22 15.70 10.50
C LYS A 492 10.42 16.97 9.65
N GLY A 493 10.19 16.89 8.33
CA GLY A 493 10.33 18.01 7.39
C GLY A 493 9.10 18.91 7.19
N GLY A 494 8.05 18.76 8.01
CA GLY A 494 7.02 19.81 8.16
C GLY A 494 5.72 19.65 7.34
N GLU A 495 5.68 18.80 6.31
CA GLU A 495 4.42 18.57 5.61
C GLU A 495 3.53 17.56 6.35
N SER A 496 2.43 18.08 6.88
CA SER A 496 1.34 17.27 7.44
C SER A 496 0.55 16.58 6.33
N ILE A 497 0.29 15.27 6.48
CA ILE A 497 -0.51 14.50 5.51
C ILE A 497 -1.72 13.85 6.18
N SER A 498 -2.83 13.73 5.46
CA SER A 498 -4.10 13.15 5.93
C SER A 498 -4.43 11.83 5.22
N SER A 499 -5.52 11.18 5.66
CA SER A 499 -6.17 10.07 4.95
C SER A 499 -5.32 8.79 4.85
N TYR A 500 -4.73 8.39 5.97
CA TYR A 500 -3.96 7.15 6.07
C TYR A 500 -4.82 5.98 6.56
N SER A 501 -4.68 4.83 5.88
CA SER A 501 -5.37 3.59 6.22
C SER A 501 -4.66 2.77 7.31
N MET A 502 -3.50 3.22 7.77
CA MET A 502 -2.71 2.64 8.85
C MET A 502 -1.67 3.63 9.38
N LEU A 503 -1.12 3.41 10.58
CA LEU A 503 0.04 4.17 11.04
C LEU A 503 1.28 3.93 10.16
N PRO A 504 2.21 4.90 10.04
CA PRO A 504 3.43 4.79 9.24
C PRO A 504 4.29 3.58 9.59
N SER A 505 4.47 3.31 10.88
CA SER A 505 5.17 2.15 11.43
C SER A 505 4.56 1.78 12.79
N ALA A 506 4.99 0.65 13.37
CA ALA A 506 4.68 0.32 14.77
C ALA A 506 5.84 0.63 15.73
N ALA A 507 6.80 1.46 15.31
CA ALA A 507 7.87 1.95 16.18
C ALA A 507 7.46 3.33 16.73
N PHE A 508 6.69 3.31 17.82
CA PHE A 508 6.17 4.52 18.45
C PHE A 508 6.03 4.35 19.97
N TYR A 509 5.87 5.46 20.67
CA TYR A 509 5.36 5.53 22.03
C TYR A 509 4.06 6.35 22.07
N ILE A 510 3.30 6.25 23.18
CA ILE A 510 2.01 6.92 23.35
C ILE A 510 2.05 7.82 24.58
N ASP A 511 1.64 9.08 24.44
CA ASP A 511 1.29 9.98 25.54
C ASP A 511 -0.23 10.15 25.61
N GLU A 512 -0.80 9.87 26.78
CA GLU A 512 -2.21 10.14 27.06
C GLU A 512 -2.38 11.58 27.53
N LYS A 513 -3.31 12.32 26.91
CA LYS A 513 -3.62 13.71 27.25
C LYS A 513 -5.08 13.82 27.65
N HIS A 514 -5.31 14.36 28.84
CA HIS A 514 -6.65 14.61 29.39
C HIS A 514 -6.98 16.10 29.35
N SER A 515 -8.18 16.41 28.87
CA SER A 515 -8.83 17.69 29.09
C SER A 515 -10.08 17.47 29.95
N LYS A 516 -10.70 18.54 30.46
CA LYS A 516 -11.95 18.47 31.25
C LYS A 516 -13.09 17.71 30.53
N LYS A 517 -13.05 17.58 29.21
CA LYS A 517 -14.12 16.98 28.39
C LYS A 517 -13.66 15.90 27.40
N SER A 518 -12.35 15.65 27.24
CA SER A 518 -11.84 14.75 26.20
C SER A 518 -10.54 14.05 26.58
N ILE A 519 -10.34 12.88 25.98
CA ILE A 519 -9.08 12.13 26.02
C ILE A 519 -8.50 12.13 24.60
N SER A 520 -7.19 12.32 24.48
CA SER A 520 -6.47 12.17 23.22
C SER A 520 -5.15 11.43 23.45
N PHE A 521 -4.67 10.77 22.40
CA PHE A 521 -3.46 9.96 22.43
C PHE A 521 -2.46 10.55 21.43
N LYS A 522 -1.40 11.19 21.92
CA LYS A 522 -0.29 11.63 21.06
C LYS A 522 0.62 10.43 20.83
N ILE A 523 0.68 9.97 19.60
CA ILE A 523 1.57 8.90 19.14
C ILE A 523 2.79 9.57 18.52
N THR A 524 3.98 9.26 19.04
CA THR A 524 5.25 9.76 18.52
C THR A 524 6.14 8.58 18.15
N GLY A 525 6.67 8.58 16.93
CA GLY A 525 7.42 7.44 16.40
C GLY A 525 8.33 7.81 15.25
N GLY A 526 8.77 6.80 14.52
CA GLY A 526 9.66 6.97 13.38
C GLY A 526 9.51 5.87 12.34
N GLY A 527 10.10 6.10 11.17
CA GLY A 527 10.11 5.19 10.04
C GLY A 527 8.76 5.10 9.30
N PHE A 528 8.84 4.52 8.11
CA PHE A 528 7.72 4.22 7.24
C PHE A 528 7.88 2.81 6.69
N GLY A 529 7.04 1.91 7.19
CA GLY A 529 7.00 0.52 6.75
C GLY A 529 7.13 -0.50 7.88
N HIS A 530 7.31 -1.76 7.52
CA HIS A 530 7.36 -2.88 8.46
C HIS A 530 8.68 -3.01 9.23
N GLY A 531 9.78 -2.45 8.71
CA GLY A 531 11.06 -2.37 9.43
C GLY A 531 12.03 -3.55 9.26
N ALA A 532 11.62 -4.72 8.75
CA ALA A 532 12.52 -5.85 8.50
C ALA A 532 13.17 -5.83 7.10
N GLY A 533 14.46 -6.14 7.01
CA GLY A 533 15.18 -6.22 5.73
C GLY A 533 15.76 -4.88 5.27
N LEU A 534 15.78 -4.63 3.96
CA LEU A 534 16.44 -3.45 3.38
C LEU A 534 15.59 -2.18 3.56
N SER A 535 16.15 -1.15 4.19
CA SER A 535 15.58 0.21 4.14
C SER A 535 15.98 0.88 2.82
N GLN A 536 15.00 1.38 2.07
CA GLN A 536 15.25 2.05 0.78
C GLN A 536 16.02 3.36 0.98
N THR A 537 15.60 4.20 1.93
CA THR A 537 16.32 5.44 2.25
C THR A 537 17.70 5.13 2.83
N GLY A 538 17.80 4.13 3.71
CA GLY A 538 19.10 3.74 4.26
C GLY A 538 20.07 3.23 3.18
N ALA A 539 19.59 2.43 2.22
CA ALA A 539 20.39 1.98 1.08
C ALA A 539 20.83 3.13 0.16
N ALA A 540 19.97 4.12 -0.06
CA ALA A 540 20.31 5.34 -0.80
C ALA A 540 21.43 6.12 -0.10
N ALA A 541 21.30 6.37 1.21
CA ALA A 541 22.33 7.05 1.99
C ALA A 541 23.66 6.28 2.04
N MET A 542 23.61 4.95 2.10
CA MET A 542 24.82 4.12 1.99
C MET A 542 25.48 4.28 0.61
N ALA A 543 24.71 4.24 -0.47
CA ALA A 543 25.22 4.44 -1.83
C ALA A 543 25.82 5.85 -2.02
N GLU A 544 25.17 6.89 -1.47
CA GLU A 544 25.67 8.27 -1.45
C GLU A 544 27.00 8.38 -0.68
N SER A 545 27.19 7.56 0.36
CA SER A 545 28.47 7.46 1.09
C SER A 545 29.56 6.64 0.39
N GLY A 546 29.28 6.13 -0.84
CA GLY A 546 30.23 5.39 -1.67
C GLY A 546 30.23 3.88 -1.47
N GLU A 547 29.30 3.32 -0.68
CA GLU A 547 29.20 1.87 -0.47
C GLU A 547 28.61 1.17 -1.71
N GLY A 548 29.24 0.07 -2.14
CA GLY A 548 28.75 -0.76 -3.24
C GLY A 548 27.49 -1.55 -2.88
N TYR A 549 26.70 -1.95 -3.90
CA TYR A 549 25.45 -2.68 -3.71
C TYR A 549 25.62 -3.99 -2.91
N ASP A 550 26.77 -4.64 -3.02
CA ASP A 550 27.04 -5.87 -2.29
C ASP A 550 27.27 -5.64 -0.79
N THR A 551 27.93 -4.53 -0.43
CA THR A 551 28.07 -4.10 0.97
C THR A 551 26.71 -3.70 1.55
N ILE A 552 25.90 -2.96 0.79
CA ILE A 552 24.53 -2.60 1.18
C ILE A 552 23.70 -3.87 1.49
N LEU A 553 23.71 -4.84 0.58
CA LEU A 553 22.95 -6.08 0.78
C LEU A 553 23.47 -6.91 1.96
N LYS A 554 24.78 -6.99 2.18
CA LYS A 554 25.36 -7.69 3.35
C LYS A 554 25.04 -6.98 4.67
N HIS A 555 24.89 -5.66 4.66
CA HIS A 555 24.49 -4.89 5.84
C HIS A 555 23.09 -5.27 6.33
N TYR A 556 22.13 -5.37 5.39
CA TYR A 556 20.73 -5.69 5.66
C TYR A 556 20.44 -7.20 5.77
N PHE A 557 21.12 -8.03 4.99
CA PHE A 557 20.90 -9.48 4.94
C PHE A 557 22.13 -10.23 5.46
N ARG A 558 22.23 -10.40 6.78
CA ARG A 558 23.42 -10.95 7.45
C ARG A 558 23.66 -12.42 7.10
N GLY A 559 24.94 -12.79 6.94
CA GLY A 559 25.34 -14.17 6.68
C GLY A 559 24.90 -14.71 5.32
N THR A 560 24.72 -13.82 4.34
CA THR A 560 24.26 -14.15 2.99
C THR A 560 25.37 -13.94 1.95
N LYS A 561 25.14 -14.46 0.75
CA LYS A 561 26.01 -14.27 -0.42
C LYS A 561 25.18 -13.79 -1.60
N ILE A 562 25.77 -12.96 -2.43
CA ILE A 562 25.21 -12.64 -3.74
C ILE A 562 25.74 -13.66 -4.73
N GLN A 563 24.84 -14.35 -5.42
CA GLN A 563 25.19 -15.41 -6.36
C GLN A 563 24.42 -15.23 -7.66
N ASN A 564 25.02 -15.64 -8.77
CA ASN A 564 24.29 -15.76 -10.02
C ASN A 564 23.38 -16.99 -9.97
N ILE A 565 22.14 -16.84 -10.43
CA ILE A 565 21.10 -17.86 -10.42
C ILE A 565 21.51 -19.17 -11.11
N LYS A 566 22.36 -19.10 -12.14
CA LYS A 566 22.92 -20.28 -12.83
C LYS A 566 23.82 -21.13 -11.93
N LYS A 567 24.44 -20.54 -10.91
CA LYS A 567 25.28 -21.24 -9.92
C LYS A 567 24.45 -21.83 -8.77
N VAL A 568 23.24 -21.31 -8.55
CA VAL A 568 22.29 -21.80 -7.53
C VAL A 568 21.52 -23.03 -8.01
N SER A 569 21.34 -23.17 -9.33
CA SER A 569 20.58 -24.27 -9.95
C SER A 569 21.43 -25.51 -10.32
N LYS A 570 22.76 -25.44 -10.13
CA LYS A 570 23.67 -26.59 -10.12
C LYS A 570 23.72 -27.18 -8.72
#